data_AF-A9EDW5-F1
#
_entry.id   AF-A9EDW5-F1
#
_cell.length_a   1.000
_cell.length_b   1.000
_cell.length_c   1.000
_cell.angle_alpha   90.00
_cell.angle_beta   90.00
_cell.angle_gamma   90.00
#
_symmetry.space_group_name_H-M   'P 1'
#
loop_
_entity.id
_entity.type
_entity.pdbx_description
1 polymer ?
#
loop_
_entity_poly.entity_id
_entity_poly.type
_entity_poly.pdbx_seq_one_letter_code
_entity_poly.pdbx_strand_id
1 'polypeptide(L)'
;MKQNISESTKTKSRHQLQKEIKKTTKVFTYEFLGNMLIILSGVLPFIHVIIPDEPLEDKFFGYTSVHRFLYSAGTHGSLLFTALGVFIIIYVLGKKNDPKITFRHLKLSLLSPLMSSIFFISWVFIPNVDYNLLAYTFFGILVILVSMLVLNKVKGYLKYLRQIHDYKEMLLNEGLEFVNHKIDSKL
;
A
#
# COMPACT_ATOMS: atom_id res chain seq x y z
N MET A 1 -38.34 30.44 -16.16
CA MET A 1 -37.85 29.36 -15.27
C MET A 1 -37.22 28.14 -15.99
N LYS A 2 -37.25 28.02 -17.33
CA LYS A 2 -36.66 26.86 -18.06
C LYS A 2 -35.19 26.99 -18.50
N GLN A 3 -34.60 28.20 -18.51
CA GLN A 3 -33.21 28.41 -18.99
C GLN A 3 -32.13 27.96 -17.98
N ASN A 4 -32.36 28.06 -16.67
CA ASN A 4 -31.36 27.72 -15.64
C ASN A 4 -31.07 26.21 -15.50
N ILE A 5 -31.97 25.34 -15.97
CA ILE A 5 -31.79 23.88 -15.87
C ILE A 5 -30.79 23.39 -16.93
N SER A 6 -30.74 24.03 -18.10
CA SER A 6 -29.86 23.69 -19.22
C SER A 6 -28.37 23.94 -18.89
N GLU A 7 -28.06 25.09 -18.29
CA GLU A 7 -26.69 25.45 -17.91
C GLU A 7 -26.17 24.65 -16.72
N SER A 8 -27.00 24.39 -15.72
CA SER A 8 -26.66 23.51 -14.58
C SER A 8 -26.32 22.08 -15.05
N THR A 9 -27.08 21.56 -16.02
CA THR A 9 -26.86 20.20 -16.57
C THR A 9 -25.60 20.13 -17.44
N LYS A 10 -25.34 21.15 -18.27
CA LYS A 10 -24.07 21.28 -19.03
C LYS A 10 -22.85 21.46 -18.13
N THR A 11 -22.98 22.19 -17.02
CA THR A 11 -21.89 22.42 -16.08
C THR A 11 -21.58 21.16 -15.26
N LYS A 12 -22.61 20.39 -14.87
CA LYS A 12 -22.44 19.06 -14.26
C LYS A 12 -21.78 18.07 -15.22
N SER A 13 -22.16 18.03 -16.50
CA SER A 13 -21.53 17.11 -17.47
C SER A 13 -20.07 17.49 -17.77
N ARG A 14 -19.75 18.80 -17.87
CA ARG A 14 -18.36 19.28 -17.99
C ARG A 14 -17.50 18.94 -16.77
N HIS A 15 -18.05 19.07 -15.56
CA HIS A 15 -17.34 18.67 -14.34
C HIS A 15 -17.15 17.16 -14.22
N GLN A 16 -18.11 16.35 -14.69
CA GLN A 16 -17.97 14.89 -14.75
C GLN A 16 -16.89 14.49 -15.78
N LEU A 17 -16.91 15.08 -16.98
CA LEU A 17 -15.91 14.85 -18.02
C LEU A 17 -14.49 15.24 -17.53
N GLN A 18 -14.34 16.38 -16.86
CA GLN A 18 -13.06 16.79 -16.27
C GLN A 18 -12.59 15.83 -15.17
N LYS A 19 -13.50 15.27 -14.36
CA LYS A 19 -13.16 14.25 -13.35
C LYS A 19 -12.72 12.94 -14.01
N GLU A 20 -13.36 12.52 -15.08
CA GLU A 20 -12.99 11.32 -15.83
C GLU A 20 -11.65 11.48 -16.55
N ILE A 21 -11.39 12.63 -17.17
CA ILE A 21 -10.09 12.95 -17.78
C ILE A 21 -9.00 12.92 -16.69
N LYS A 22 -9.18 13.62 -15.56
CA LYS A 22 -8.21 13.59 -14.44
C LYS A 22 -7.96 12.17 -13.91
N LYS A 23 -9.01 11.35 -13.81
CA LYS A 23 -8.90 9.95 -13.37
C LYS A 23 -8.11 9.11 -14.38
N THR A 24 -8.35 9.32 -15.67
CA THR A 24 -7.68 8.60 -16.76
C THR A 24 -6.20 9.00 -16.88
N THR A 25 -5.90 10.30 -16.81
CA THR A 25 -4.51 10.80 -16.78
C THR A 25 -3.75 10.24 -15.58
N LYS A 26 -4.37 10.23 -14.39
CA LYS A 26 -3.75 9.68 -13.17
C LYS A 26 -3.45 8.18 -13.30
N VAL A 27 -4.36 7.42 -13.90
CA VAL A 27 -4.17 5.98 -14.19
C VAL A 27 -2.98 5.77 -15.14
N PHE A 28 -2.93 6.54 -16.23
CA PHE A 28 -1.84 6.49 -17.20
C PHE A 28 -0.48 6.82 -16.56
N THR A 29 -0.40 7.85 -15.71
CA THR A 29 0.85 8.22 -15.03
C THR A 29 1.38 7.10 -14.13
N TYR A 30 0.52 6.40 -13.40
CA TYR A 30 0.96 5.29 -12.54
C TYR A 30 1.33 4.04 -13.34
N GLU A 31 0.61 3.73 -14.42
CA GLU A 31 0.99 2.66 -15.35
C GLU A 31 2.37 2.94 -15.96
N PHE A 32 2.58 4.17 -16.43
CA PHE A 32 3.87 4.62 -16.95
C PHE A 32 4.99 4.50 -15.91
N LEU A 33 4.77 4.98 -14.68
CA LEU A 33 5.73 4.88 -13.59
C LEU A 33 6.07 3.42 -13.27
N GLY A 34 5.06 2.55 -13.16
CA GLY A 34 5.26 1.13 -12.88
C GLY A 34 6.07 0.43 -13.96
N ASN A 35 5.74 0.68 -15.22
CA ASN A 35 6.50 0.15 -16.37
C ASN A 35 7.94 0.67 -16.39
N MET A 36 8.15 1.95 -16.08
CA MET A 36 9.50 2.52 -16.02
C MET A 36 10.36 1.87 -14.94
N LEU A 37 9.81 1.62 -13.75
CA LEU A 37 10.53 0.91 -12.70
C LEU A 37 10.91 -0.51 -13.13
N ILE A 38 10.01 -1.23 -13.81
CA ILE A 38 10.31 -2.57 -14.36
C ILE A 38 11.43 -2.50 -15.40
N ILE A 39 11.38 -1.53 -16.32
CA ILE A 39 12.43 -1.38 -17.34
C ILE A 39 13.78 -1.05 -16.68
N LEU A 40 13.81 -0.10 -15.75
CA LEU A 40 15.02 0.24 -15.00
C LEU A 40 15.56 -0.96 -14.24
N SER A 41 14.69 -1.81 -13.69
CA SER A 41 15.11 -3.03 -12.98
C SER A 41 15.89 -4.01 -13.86
N GLY A 42 15.64 -4.04 -15.17
CA GLY A 42 16.42 -4.86 -16.10
C GLY A 42 17.85 -4.37 -16.33
N VAL A 43 18.09 -3.06 -16.17
CA VAL A 43 19.39 -2.42 -16.42
C VAL A 43 20.23 -2.32 -15.15
N LEU A 44 19.57 -2.09 -14.01
CA LEU A 44 20.18 -1.91 -12.69
C LEU A 44 21.27 -2.94 -12.31
N PRO A 45 21.13 -4.25 -12.59
CA PRO A 45 22.16 -5.23 -12.25
C PRO A 45 23.49 -4.98 -12.97
N PHE A 46 23.50 -4.28 -14.12
CA PHE A 46 24.67 -4.09 -14.98
C PHE A 46 25.39 -2.76 -14.78
N ILE A 47 24.91 -1.89 -13.89
CA ILE A 47 25.50 -0.55 -13.70
C ILE A 47 26.97 -0.60 -13.25
N HIS A 48 27.37 -1.70 -12.58
CA HIS A 48 28.74 -1.93 -12.14
C HIS A 48 29.73 -2.05 -13.32
N VAL A 49 29.27 -2.48 -14.49
CA VAL A 49 30.12 -2.68 -15.69
C VAL A 49 30.73 -1.36 -16.19
N ILE A 50 30.12 -0.22 -15.86
CA ILE A 50 30.59 1.11 -16.29
C ILE A 50 31.86 1.52 -15.52
N ILE A 51 32.11 0.94 -14.35
CA ILE A 51 33.25 1.28 -13.48
C ILE A 51 34.18 0.08 -13.37
N PRO A 52 35.50 0.25 -13.60
CA PRO A 52 36.46 -0.84 -13.40
C PRO A 52 36.51 -1.30 -11.94
N ASP A 53 36.80 -2.58 -11.70
CA ASP A 53 36.97 -3.13 -10.34
C ASP A 53 38.34 -2.75 -9.77
N GLU A 54 38.46 -1.50 -9.32
CA GLU A 54 39.66 -0.98 -8.67
C GLU A 54 39.48 -1.00 -7.15
N PRO A 55 40.46 -1.54 -6.40
CA PRO A 55 40.42 -1.49 -4.94
C PRO A 55 40.55 -0.04 -4.47
N LEU A 56 39.72 0.34 -3.51
CA LEU A 56 39.79 1.64 -2.84
C LEU A 56 40.73 1.57 -1.64
N GLU A 57 41.45 2.66 -1.38
CA GLU A 57 42.26 2.82 -0.17
C GLU A 57 41.37 2.79 1.09
N ASP A 58 40.24 3.48 1.03
CA ASP A 58 39.20 3.48 2.07
C ASP A 58 37.94 2.74 1.61
N LYS A 59 37.31 2.00 2.52
CA LYS A 59 36.05 1.29 2.21
C LYS A 59 34.93 2.27 1.88
N PHE A 60 34.26 2.06 0.75
CA PHE A 60 33.05 2.81 0.37
C PHE A 60 31.80 2.05 0.81
N PHE A 61 31.05 2.58 1.78
CA PHE A 61 29.89 1.91 2.38
C PHE A 61 30.20 0.45 2.83
N GLY A 62 31.43 0.18 3.29
CA GLY A 62 31.87 -1.15 3.71
C GLY A 62 32.39 -2.06 2.57
N TYR A 63 32.27 -1.64 1.31
CA TYR A 63 32.80 -2.34 0.14
C TYR A 63 34.23 -1.92 -0.18
N THR A 64 35.00 -2.85 -0.76
CA THR A 64 36.40 -2.63 -1.13
C THR A 64 36.59 -1.94 -2.47
N SER A 65 35.53 -1.81 -3.28
CA SER A 65 35.55 -1.10 -4.56
C SER A 65 34.16 -0.53 -4.86
N VAL A 66 34.12 0.55 -5.66
CA VAL A 66 32.85 1.14 -6.15
C VAL A 66 32.12 0.12 -7.04
N HIS A 67 32.86 -0.66 -7.83
CA HIS A 67 32.32 -1.73 -8.66
C HIS A 67 31.50 -2.74 -7.84
N ARG A 68 32.05 -3.26 -6.73
CA ARG A 68 31.37 -4.23 -5.87
C ARG A 68 30.15 -3.62 -5.16
N PHE A 69 30.25 -2.37 -4.74
CA PHE A 69 29.10 -1.63 -4.21
C PHE A 69 27.98 -1.54 -5.26
N LEU A 70 28.31 -1.12 -6.48
CA LEU A 70 27.35 -0.99 -7.58
C LEU A 70 26.75 -2.32 -8.02
N TYR A 71 27.52 -3.41 -7.97
CA TYR A 71 27.01 -4.75 -8.24
C TYR A 71 25.93 -5.14 -7.23
N SER A 72 26.23 -4.95 -5.94
CA SER A 72 25.29 -5.25 -4.85
C SER A 72 24.06 -4.35 -4.87
N ALA A 73 24.27 -3.02 -4.96
CA ALA A 73 23.21 -2.02 -5.04
C ALA A 73 22.33 -2.21 -6.29
N GLY A 74 22.94 -2.51 -7.43
CA GLY A 74 22.24 -2.78 -8.68
C GLY A 74 21.39 -4.04 -8.62
N THR A 75 21.93 -5.13 -8.09
CA THR A 75 21.22 -6.41 -7.95
C THR A 75 20.02 -6.30 -7.00
N HIS A 76 20.22 -5.74 -5.81
CA HIS A 76 19.14 -5.58 -4.82
C HIS A 76 18.15 -4.46 -5.19
N GLY A 77 18.64 -3.40 -5.82
CA GLY A 77 17.82 -2.30 -6.34
C GLY A 77 16.92 -2.74 -7.49
N SER A 78 17.42 -3.63 -8.36
CA SER A 78 16.62 -4.29 -9.41
C SER A 78 15.40 -4.98 -8.82
N LEU A 79 15.58 -5.84 -7.81
CA LEU A 79 14.48 -6.56 -7.16
C LEU A 79 13.46 -5.59 -6.56
N LEU A 80 13.93 -4.53 -5.88
CA LEU A 80 13.06 -3.50 -5.31
C LEU A 80 12.23 -2.79 -6.39
N PHE A 81 12.86 -2.41 -7.49
CA PHE A 81 12.21 -1.69 -8.59
C PHE A 81 11.20 -2.57 -9.32
N THR A 82 11.51 -3.85 -9.56
CA THR A 82 10.55 -4.81 -10.11
C THR A 82 9.36 -4.97 -9.15
N ALA A 83 9.60 -5.21 -7.86
CA ALA A 83 8.53 -5.40 -6.88
C ALA A 83 7.61 -4.17 -6.78
N LEU A 84 8.19 -2.97 -6.71
CA LEU A 84 7.43 -1.71 -6.70
C LEU A 84 6.66 -1.49 -8.00
N GLY A 85 7.31 -1.70 -9.16
CA GLY A 85 6.69 -1.50 -10.46
C GLY A 85 5.48 -2.40 -10.68
N VAL A 86 5.64 -3.70 -10.39
CA VAL A 86 4.55 -4.68 -10.47
C VAL A 86 3.44 -4.35 -9.47
N PHE A 87 3.77 -3.95 -8.23
CA PHE A 87 2.78 -3.56 -7.23
C PHE A 87 1.95 -2.34 -7.65
N ILE A 88 2.58 -1.32 -8.26
CA ILE A 88 1.90 -0.14 -8.79
C ILE A 88 0.94 -0.53 -9.92
N ILE A 89 1.40 -1.33 -10.89
CA ILE A 89 0.57 -1.78 -12.02
C ILE A 89 -0.66 -2.54 -11.52
N ILE A 90 -0.47 -3.49 -10.61
CA ILE A 90 -1.57 -4.28 -10.01
C ILE A 90 -2.53 -3.38 -9.23
N TYR A 91 -2.02 -2.37 -8.51
CA TYR A 91 -2.86 -1.43 -7.79
C TYR A 91 -3.75 -0.61 -8.72
N VAL A 92 -3.23 -0.23 -9.89
CA VAL A 92 -3.96 0.56 -10.89
C VAL A 92 -4.94 -0.29 -11.68
N LEU A 93 -4.51 -1.44 -12.20
CA LEU A 93 -5.34 -2.37 -12.97
C LEU A 93 -6.48 -2.97 -12.13
N GLY A 94 -6.24 -3.22 -10.84
CA GLY A 94 -7.25 -3.70 -9.91
C GLY A 94 -8.42 -2.76 -9.64
N LYS A 95 -8.39 -1.53 -10.20
CA LYS A 95 -9.54 -0.61 -10.20
C LYS A 95 -10.40 -0.68 -11.45
N LYS A 96 -9.91 -1.26 -12.56
CA LYS A 96 -10.54 -1.14 -13.88
C LYS A 96 -11.42 -2.33 -14.24
N ASN A 97 -10.97 -3.58 -14.08
CA ASN A 97 -11.73 -4.79 -14.45
C ASN A 97 -11.02 -6.03 -13.86
N ASP A 98 -11.59 -6.74 -12.86
CA ASP A 98 -11.42 -8.19 -12.52
C ASP A 98 -11.79 -8.50 -11.05
N PRO A 99 -12.01 -9.78 -10.64
CA PRO A 99 -12.54 -10.13 -9.33
C PRO A 99 -11.62 -9.63 -8.21
N LYS A 100 -12.20 -8.86 -7.29
CA LYS A 100 -11.52 -8.25 -6.12
C LYS A 100 -10.65 -9.22 -5.33
N ILE A 101 -10.96 -10.52 -5.40
CA ILE A 101 -10.26 -11.61 -4.71
C ILE A 101 -8.87 -11.87 -5.33
N THR A 102 -8.78 -12.10 -6.64
CA THR A 102 -7.50 -12.38 -7.33
C THR A 102 -6.50 -11.26 -7.12
N PHE A 103 -6.93 -10.00 -7.29
CA PHE A 103 -6.08 -8.84 -7.03
C PHE A 103 -5.63 -8.71 -5.58
N ARG A 104 -6.46 -9.12 -4.62
CA ARG A 104 -6.09 -9.12 -3.21
C ARG A 104 -5.00 -10.14 -2.92
N HIS A 105 -5.12 -11.36 -3.46
CA HIS A 105 -4.09 -12.38 -3.32
C HIS A 105 -2.79 -11.95 -4.00
N LEU A 106 -2.85 -11.41 -5.22
CA LEU A 106 -1.68 -10.93 -5.95
C LEU A 106 -0.92 -9.82 -5.19
N LYS A 107 -1.64 -8.88 -4.59
CA LYS A 107 -1.05 -7.83 -3.72
C LYS A 107 -0.39 -8.41 -2.48
N LEU A 108 -1.02 -9.41 -1.85
CA LEU A 108 -0.46 -10.08 -0.67
C LEU A 108 0.81 -10.86 -1.03
N SER A 109 0.82 -11.55 -2.17
CA SER A 109 1.99 -12.29 -2.67
C SER A 109 3.18 -11.37 -2.95
N LEU A 110 2.95 -10.13 -3.38
CA LEU A 110 4.02 -9.15 -3.65
C LEU A 110 4.56 -8.42 -2.43
N LEU A 111 3.83 -8.43 -1.30
CA LEU A 111 4.34 -7.84 -0.06
C LEU A 111 5.61 -8.56 0.41
N SER A 112 5.69 -9.87 0.26
CA SER A 112 6.89 -10.64 0.67
C SER A 112 8.13 -10.25 -0.15
N PRO A 113 8.13 -10.32 -1.50
CA PRO A 113 9.24 -9.83 -2.32
C PRO A 113 9.59 -8.38 -2.05
N LEU A 114 8.60 -7.50 -1.83
CA LEU A 114 8.85 -6.09 -1.50
C LEU A 114 9.58 -5.94 -0.17
N MET A 115 9.13 -6.62 0.88
CA MET A 115 9.78 -6.58 2.20
C MET A 115 11.20 -7.16 2.16
N SER A 116 11.41 -8.28 1.45
CA SER A 116 12.73 -8.85 1.25
C SER A 116 13.65 -7.88 0.49
N SER A 117 13.15 -7.20 -0.54
CA SER A 117 13.91 -6.21 -1.29
C SER A 117 14.34 -5.03 -0.42
N ILE A 118 13.43 -4.52 0.43
CA ILE A 118 13.73 -3.45 1.38
C ILE A 118 14.79 -3.90 2.39
N PHE A 119 14.70 -5.13 2.88
CA PHE A 119 15.72 -5.67 3.79
C PHE A 119 17.10 -5.74 3.13
N PHE A 120 17.20 -6.37 1.95
CA PHE A 120 18.48 -6.53 1.27
C PHE A 120 19.08 -5.20 0.82
N ILE A 121 18.29 -4.27 0.30
CA ILE A 121 18.81 -2.94 -0.06
C ILE A 121 19.27 -2.18 1.18
N SER A 122 18.57 -2.32 2.32
CA SER A 122 19.01 -1.69 3.58
C SER A 122 20.37 -2.21 4.02
N TRP A 123 20.64 -3.50 3.82
CA TRP A 123 21.95 -4.09 4.11
C TRP A 123 23.08 -3.51 3.23
N VAL A 124 22.79 -3.10 1.99
CA VAL A 124 23.79 -2.47 1.11
C VAL A 124 24.24 -1.10 1.61
N PHE A 125 23.33 -0.31 2.18
CA PHE A 125 23.59 1.10 2.53
C PHE A 125 23.99 1.33 3.99
N ILE A 126 23.91 0.31 4.86
CA ILE A 126 24.35 0.42 6.26
C ILE A 126 25.72 -0.26 6.40
N PRO A 127 26.83 0.49 6.37
CA PRO A 127 28.16 -0.08 6.40
C PRO A 127 28.44 -0.81 7.72
N ASN A 128 29.14 -1.95 7.62
CA ASN A 128 29.57 -2.76 8.78
C ASN A 128 28.42 -3.21 9.72
N VAL A 129 27.19 -3.25 9.22
CA VAL A 129 26.06 -3.70 10.02
C VAL A 129 26.13 -5.21 10.27
N ASP A 130 25.96 -5.61 11.53
CA ASP A 130 25.75 -7.01 11.86
C ASP A 130 24.43 -7.47 11.21
N TYR A 131 24.53 -8.45 10.32
CA TYR A 131 23.39 -8.99 9.60
C TYR A 131 22.29 -9.50 10.54
N ASN A 132 22.66 -10.14 11.64
CA ASN A 132 21.71 -10.65 12.62
C ASN A 132 20.99 -9.49 13.31
N LEU A 133 21.72 -8.45 13.73
CA LEU A 133 21.12 -7.26 14.35
C LEU A 133 20.13 -6.57 13.41
N LEU A 134 20.49 -6.43 12.13
CA LEU A 134 19.60 -5.85 11.12
C LEU A 134 18.36 -6.72 10.91
N ALA A 135 18.53 -8.03 10.80
CA ALA A 135 17.43 -8.98 10.66
C ALA A 135 16.48 -8.94 11.86
N TYR A 136 17.00 -8.92 13.09
CA TYR A 136 16.18 -8.82 14.30
C TYR A 136 15.43 -7.50 14.39
N THR A 137 16.04 -6.40 13.95
CA THR A 137 15.40 -5.08 13.91
C THR A 137 14.25 -5.07 12.90
N PHE A 138 14.47 -5.62 11.69
CA PHE A 138 13.43 -5.78 10.68
C PHE A 138 12.28 -6.67 11.17
N PHE A 139 12.61 -7.80 11.80
CA PHE A 139 11.62 -8.70 12.38
C PHE A 139 10.83 -8.01 13.49
N GLY A 140 11.49 -7.27 14.38
CA GLY A 140 10.84 -6.50 15.44
C GLY A 140 9.86 -5.46 14.90
N ILE A 141 10.26 -4.69 13.89
CA ILE A 141 9.38 -3.73 13.20
C ILE A 141 8.17 -4.46 12.59
N LEU A 142 8.39 -5.61 11.95
CA LEU A 142 7.32 -6.39 11.33
C LEU A 142 6.32 -6.92 12.39
N VAL A 143 6.81 -7.44 13.51
CA VAL A 143 5.97 -7.86 14.64
C VAL A 143 5.17 -6.70 15.19
N ILE A 144 5.78 -5.52 15.36
CA ILE A 144 5.09 -4.31 15.82
C ILE A 144 3.97 -3.92 14.84
N LEU A 145 4.23 -3.89 13.54
CA LEU A 145 3.24 -3.55 12.51
C LEU A 145 2.08 -4.55 12.47
N VAL A 146 2.37 -5.84 12.51
CA VAL A 146 1.34 -6.90 12.56
C VAL A 146 0.51 -6.77 13.83
N SER A 147 1.15 -6.51 14.97
CA SER A 147 0.48 -6.30 16.25
C SER A 147 -0.46 -5.08 16.20
N MET A 148 -0.02 -3.97 15.61
CA MET A 148 -0.88 -2.79 15.41
C MET A 148 -2.08 -3.09 14.51
N LEU A 149 -1.91 -3.89 13.44
CA LEU A 149 -3.01 -4.30 12.57
C LEU A 149 -4.04 -5.15 13.33
N VAL A 150 -3.57 -6.11 14.14
CA VAL A 150 -4.43 -6.94 14.99
C VAL A 150 -5.17 -6.09 16.02
N LEU A 151 -4.48 -5.19 16.72
CA LEU A 151 -5.10 -4.30 17.70
C LEU A 151 -6.18 -3.41 17.07
N ASN A 152 -5.96 -2.90 15.86
CA ASN A 152 -6.97 -2.13 15.14
C ASN A 152 -8.21 -2.98 14.78
N LYS A 153 -8.02 -4.26 14.44
CA LYS A 153 -9.14 -5.19 14.20
C LYS A 153 -9.91 -5.46 15.49
N VAL A 154 -9.22 -5.72 16.59
CA VAL A 154 -9.83 -5.92 17.92
C VAL A 154 -10.61 -4.68 18.34
N LYS A 155 -10.03 -3.48 18.21
CA LYS A 155 -10.73 -2.21 18.49
C LYS A 155 -12.00 -2.04 17.65
N GLY A 156 -11.93 -2.38 16.36
CA GLY A 156 -13.10 -2.36 15.48
C GLY A 156 -14.19 -3.34 15.93
N TYR A 157 -13.81 -4.55 16.34
CA TYR A 157 -14.72 -5.55 16.86
C TYR A 157 -15.38 -5.13 18.17
N LEU A 158 -14.62 -4.56 19.11
CA LEU A 158 -15.16 -4.03 20.38
C LEU A 158 -16.17 -2.90 20.12
N LYS A 159 -15.90 -2.02 19.15
CA LYS A 159 -16.85 -0.97 18.76
C LYS A 159 -18.15 -1.57 18.21
N TYR A 160 -18.06 -2.61 17.39
CA TYR A 160 -19.22 -3.31 16.85
C TYR A 160 -20.07 -3.98 17.95
N LEU A 161 -19.43 -4.66 18.90
CA LEU A 161 -20.12 -5.25 20.05
C LEU A 161 -20.87 -4.20 20.88
N ARG A 162 -20.24 -3.05 21.11
CA ARG A 162 -20.87 -1.93 21.82
C ARG A 162 -22.12 -1.43 21.10
N GLN A 163 -22.04 -1.23 19.78
CA GLN A 163 -23.19 -0.81 18.98
C GLN A 163 -24.35 -1.81 19.04
N ILE A 164 -24.06 -3.11 19.03
CA ILE A 164 -25.11 -4.14 19.20
C ILE A 164 -25.75 -4.05 20.58
N HIS A 165 -24.95 -3.83 21.62
CA HIS A 165 -25.45 -3.70 22.99
C HIS A 165 -26.39 -2.50 23.10
N ASP A 166 -25.94 -1.32 22.66
CA ASP A 166 -26.72 -0.07 22.69
C ASP A 166 -28.03 -0.23 21.88
N TYR A 167 -27.98 -0.91 20.73
CA TYR A 167 -29.17 -1.18 19.91
C TYR A 167 -30.17 -2.12 20.60
N LYS A 168 -29.68 -3.16 21.27
CA LYS A 168 -30.54 -4.07 22.05
C LYS A 168 -31.20 -3.35 23.22
N GLU A 169 -30.48 -2.47 23.89
CA GLU A 169 -31.00 -1.66 25.00
C GLU A 169 -32.09 -0.69 24.51
N MET A 170 -31.88 -0.03 23.36
CA MET A 170 -32.87 0.83 22.72
C MET A 170 -34.17 0.08 22.37
N LEU A 171 -34.06 -1.10 21.74
CA LEU A 171 -35.24 -1.93 21.42
C LEU A 171 -36.01 -2.37 22.67
N LEU A 172 -35.29 -2.64 23.76
CA LEU A 172 -35.92 -3.04 25.02
C LEU A 172 -36.70 -1.87 25.64
N ASN A 173 -36.13 -0.67 25.60
CA ASN A 173 -36.77 0.56 26.08
C ASN A 173 -38.00 0.92 25.24
N GLU A 174 -37.90 0.88 23.90
CA GLU A 174 -39.06 1.10 23.00
C GLU A 174 -40.16 0.06 23.25
N GLY A 175 -39.79 -1.21 23.47
CA GLY A 175 -40.73 -2.28 23.80
C GLY A 175 -41.45 -2.05 25.14
N LEU A 176 -40.72 -1.63 26.17
CA LEU A 176 -41.28 -1.27 27.48
C LEU A 176 -42.21 -0.05 27.39
N GLU A 177 -41.82 0.97 26.65
CA GLU A 177 -42.62 2.18 26.46
C GLU A 177 -43.93 1.87 25.72
N PHE A 178 -43.89 1.02 24.68
CA PHE A 178 -45.08 0.54 23.99
C PHE A 178 -46.04 -0.23 24.91
N VAL A 179 -45.50 -1.11 25.76
CA VAL A 179 -46.32 -1.86 26.72
C VAL A 179 -46.97 -0.92 27.74
N ASN A 180 -46.22 0.04 28.29
CA ASN A 180 -46.77 1.02 29.23
C ASN A 180 -47.87 1.87 28.60
N HIS A 181 -47.65 2.40 27.40
CA HIS A 181 -48.67 3.17 26.68
C HIS A 181 -49.94 2.35 26.40
N LYS A 182 -49.80 1.04 26.13
CA LYS A 182 -50.94 0.14 25.89
C LYS A 182 -51.70 -0.22 27.17
N ILE A 183 -51.04 -0.20 28.32
CA ILE A 183 -51.68 -0.39 29.64
C ILE A 183 -52.44 0.89 30.02
N ASP A 184 -51.80 2.05 29.91
CA ASP A 184 -52.39 3.35 30.27
C ASP A 184 -53.59 3.71 29.38
N SER A 185 -53.58 3.34 28.10
CA SER A 185 -54.71 3.57 27.18
C SER A 185 -55.92 2.64 27.38
N LYS A 186 -55.82 1.65 28.28
CA LYS A 186 -56.90 0.72 28.62
C LYS A 186 -57.55 1.00 29.98
N LEU A 187 -56.95 1.87 30.79
CA LEU A 187 -57.49 2.38 32.06
C LEU A 187 -58.30 3.66 31.83
#